data_AF-A0A1F3T9W4-F1
#
_entry.id   AF-A0A1F3T9W4-F1
#
_cell.length_a   1.000
_cell.length_b   1.000
_cell.length_c   1.000
_cell.angle_alpha   90.00
_cell.angle_beta   90.00
_cell.angle_gamma   90.00
#
_symmetry.space_group_name_H-M   'P 1'
#
loop_
_entity.id
_entity.type
_entity.pdbx_description
1 polymer ?
#
loop_
_entity_poly.entity_id
_entity_poly.type
_entity_poly.pdbx_seq_one_letter_code
_entity_poly.pdbx_strand_id
1 'polypeptide(L)' 'MASSKDRNPGASINNEKGSSEEQIAINGFNQVLEMLRIADPAFRESLLRRLAQRDAALARSLREDLKQL' A
#
# COMPACT_ATOMS: atom_id res chain seq x y z
N MET A 1 -25.99 26.27 -47.66
CA MET A 1 -25.17 25.89 -46.49
C MET A 1 -26.06 25.16 -45.50
N ALA A 2 -25.85 23.85 -45.32
CA ALA A 2 -26.42 23.09 -44.22
C ALA A 2 -25.47 21.92 -43.94
N SER A 3 -24.65 22.07 -42.90
CA SER A 3 -23.71 21.03 -42.44
C SER A 3 -24.48 19.95 -41.69
N SER A 4 -24.45 18.74 -42.25
CA SER A 4 -24.72 17.50 -41.53
C SER A 4 -23.69 17.34 -40.43
N LYS A 5 -24.06 17.71 -39.20
CA LYS A 5 -23.27 17.46 -37.98
C LYS A 5 -23.67 16.09 -37.44
N ASP A 6 -22.73 15.17 -37.52
CA ASP A 6 -22.77 13.79 -37.05
C ASP A 6 -23.47 13.64 -35.70
N ARG A 7 -24.55 12.85 -35.68
CA ARG A 7 -25.11 12.31 -34.44
C ARG A 7 -24.45 10.95 -34.22
N ASN A 8 -23.37 10.95 -33.45
CA ASN A 8 -22.85 9.73 -32.83
C ASN A 8 -23.81 9.37 -31.69
N PRO A 9 -24.64 8.30 -31.79
CA PRO A 9 -25.38 7.83 -30.62
C PRO A 9 -24.34 7.29 -29.65
N GLY A 10 -24.04 8.09 -28.62
CA GLY A 10 -23.18 7.68 -27.53
C GLY A 10 -23.59 6.29 -27.08
N ALA A 11 -22.69 5.34 -27.31
CA ALA A 11 -22.82 3.98 -26.85
C ALA A 11 -23.20 4.03 -25.37
N SER A 12 -24.45 3.69 -25.05
CA SER A 12 -24.84 3.31 -23.71
C SER A 12 -24.00 2.09 -23.36
N ILE A 13 -22.88 2.32 -22.69
CA ILE A 13 -22.04 1.27 -22.14
C ILE A 13 -22.88 0.71 -20.99
N ASN A 14 -23.66 -0.34 -21.28
CA ASN A 14 -24.26 -1.17 -20.26
C ASN A 14 -23.13 -1.65 -19.36
N ASN A 15 -23.08 -1.09 -18.15
CA ASN A 15 -22.10 -1.39 -17.11
C ASN A 15 -22.41 -2.75 -16.46
N GLU A 16 -22.66 -3.77 -17.28
CA GLU A 16 -22.93 -5.13 -16.86
C GLU A 16 -21.65 -5.94 -17.00
N LYS A 17 -21.11 -6.35 -15.84
CA LYS A 17 -19.99 -7.29 -15.64
C LYS A 17 -18.58 -6.71 -15.80
N GLY A 18 -18.16 -5.93 -14.81
CA GLY A 18 -16.76 -5.87 -14.39
C GLY A 18 -16.65 -6.60 -13.05
N SER A 19 -16.02 -7.77 -13.05
CA SER A 19 -15.69 -8.55 -11.86
C SER A 19 -15.21 -7.64 -10.74
N SER A 20 -15.79 -7.78 -9.55
CA SER A 20 -15.22 -7.22 -8.33
C SER A 20 -13.82 -7.79 -8.17
N GLU A 21 -12.81 -7.07 -8.67
CA GLU A 21 -11.41 -7.32 -8.38
C GLU A 21 -11.31 -7.35 -6.85
N GLU A 22 -11.07 -8.55 -6.31
CA GLU A 22 -10.83 -8.74 -4.89
C GLU A 22 -9.73 -7.76 -4.48
N GLN A 23 -10.09 -6.75 -3.69
CA GLN A 23 -9.13 -5.82 -3.14
C GLN A 23 -8.19 -6.62 -2.25
N ILE A 24 -6.98 -6.88 -2.72
CA ILE A 24 -5.97 -7.61 -1.94
C ILE A 24 -5.66 -6.76 -0.70
N ALA A 25 -6.09 -7.22 0.46
CA ALA A 25 -5.79 -6.56 1.74
C ALA A 25 -4.31 -6.78 2.07
N ILE A 26 -3.49 -5.75 1.89
CA ILE A 26 -2.06 -5.79 2.18
C ILE A 26 -1.83 -5.45 3.66
N ASN A 27 -1.24 -6.38 4.41
CA ASN A 27 -0.73 -6.10 5.75
C ASN A 27 0.68 -5.49 5.66
N GLY A 28 0.75 -4.16 5.50
CA GLY A 28 2.01 -3.43 5.38
C GLY A 28 2.89 -3.52 6.63
N PHE A 29 2.29 -3.64 7.82
CA PHE A 29 3.05 -3.76 9.07
C PHE A 29 3.87 -5.05 9.08
N ASN A 30 3.24 -6.19 8.80
CA ASN A 30 3.94 -7.48 8.75
C ASN A 30 5.01 -7.49 7.67
N GLN A 31 4.74 -6.90 6.49
CA GLN A 31 5.75 -6.82 5.44
C GLN A 31 6.99 -6.03 5.87
N VAL A 32 6.80 -4.89 6.54
CA VAL A 32 7.92 -4.10 7.08
C VAL A 32 8.66 -4.89 8.16
N LEU A 33 7.93 -5.59 9.04
CA LEU A 33 8.53 -6.41 10.08
C LEU A 33 9.41 -7.54 9.49
N GLU A 34 8.92 -8.26 8.47
CA GLU A 34 9.71 -9.28 7.77
C GLU A 34 10.95 -8.69 7.10
N MET A 35 10.81 -7.52 6.45
CA MET A 35 11.96 -6.82 5.87
C MET A 35 12.99 -6.45 6.93
N LEU A 36 12.55 -5.94 8.08
CA LEU A 36 13.45 -5.58 9.17
C LEU A 36 14.16 -6.80 9.73
N ARG A 37 13.52 -7.98 9.78
CA ARG A 37 14.14 -9.22 10.26
C ARG A 37 15.32 -9.69 9.43
N ILE A 38 15.22 -9.59 8.10
CA ILE A 38 16.32 -9.99 7.19
C ILE A 38 17.37 -8.91 7.01
N ALA A 39 17.06 -7.65 7.34
CA ALA A 39 17.98 -6.54 7.23
C ALA A 39 19.15 -6.65 8.20
N ASP A 40 20.31 -6.14 7.79
CA ASP A 40 21.50 -6.01 8.63
C ASP A 40 21.17 -5.34 9.99
N PRO A 41 21.68 -5.85 11.11
CA PRO A 41 21.36 -5.31 12.45
C PRO A 41 21.69 -3.82 12.62
N ALA A 42 22.81 -3.35 12.09
CA ALA A 42 23.20 -1.95 12.21
C ALA A 42 22.29 -1.05 11.37
N PHE A 43 21.93 -1.49 10.16
CA PHE A 43 20.97 -0.79 9.31
C PHE A 43 19.58 -0.72 9.96
N ARG A 44 19.09 -1.84 10.49
CA ARG A 44 17.81 -1.95 11.21
C ARG A 44 17.71 -0.96 12.36
N GLU A 45 18.74 -0.88 13.20
CA GLU A 45 18.76 0.08 14.31
C GLU A 45 18.82 1.52 13.83
N SER A 46 19.58 1.81 12.75
CA SER A 46 19.61 3.15 12.16
C SER A 46 18.23 3.60 11.66
N LEU A 47 17.44 2.66 11.13
CA LEU A 47 16.11 2.92 10.60
C LEU A 47 15.11 3.11 11.76
N LEU A 48 15.12 2.20 12.75
CA LEU A 48 14.26 2.30 13.94
C LEU A 48 14.55 3.55 14.76
N ARG A 49 15.81 3.99 14.85
CA ARG A 49 16.17 5.26 15.49
C ARG A 49 15.58 6.45 14.75
N ARG A 50 15.65 6.48 13.42
CA ARG A 50 15.03 7.54 12.60
C ARG A 50 13.51 7.51 12.69
N LEU A 51 12.90 6.33 12.69
CA LEU A 51 11.46 6.17 12.85
C LEU A 51 11.00 6.70 14.22
N ALA A 52 11.73 6.39 15.30
CA ALA A 52 11.39 6.84 16.65
C ALA A 52 11.36 8.37 16.81
N GLN A 53 12.07 9.12 15.96
CA GLN A 53 12.03 10.59 15.97
C GLN A 53 10.70 11.14 15.42
N ARG A 54 10.00 10.37 14.58
CA ARG A 54 8.70 10.75 14.00
C ARG A 54 7.54 10.07 14.71
N ASP A 55 7.70 8.79 15.01
CA ASP A 55 6.71 7.96 15.69
C ASP A 55 7.40 7.00 16.66
N ALA A 56 7.44 7.43 17.92
CA ALA A 56 8.04 6.66 19.00
C ALA A 56 7.23 5.41 19.35
N ALA A 57 5.91 5.43 19.19
CA ALA A 57 5.04 4.31 19.53
C ALA A 57 5.23 3.17 18.54
N LEU A 58 5.21 3.47 17.23
CA LEU A 58 5.44 2.48 16.17
C LEU A 58 6.86 1.90 16.22
N ALA A 59 7.87 2.74 16.45
CA ALA A 59 9.24 2.25 16.59
C ALA A 59 9.39 1.32 17.81
N ARG A 60 8.64 1.57 18.89
CA ARG A 60 8.63 0.72 20.07
C ARG A 60 7.92 -0.61 19.79
N SER A 61 6.76 -0.62 19.13
CA SER A 61 6.06 -1.87 18.81
C SER A 61 6.92 -2.77 17.93
N LEU A 62 7.51 -2.22 16.86
CA LEU A 62 8.44 -2.96 16.00
C LEU A 62 9.64 -3.54 16.76
N ARG A 63 10.20 -2.80 17.72
CA ARG A 63 11.32 -3.30 18.54
C ARG A 63 10.90 -4.46 19.44
N GLU A 64 9.73 -4.41 20.04
CA GLU A 64 9.24 -5.49 20.89
C GLU A 64 8.94 -6.74 20.05
N ASP A 65 8.29 -6.58 18.90
CA ASP A 65 8.00 -7.68 17.97
C ASP A 65 9.28 -8.33 17.41
N LEU A 66 10.36 -7.55 17.22
CA LEU A 66 11.66 -8.05 16.78
C LEU A 66 12.44 -8.80 17.89
N LYS A 67 12.10 -8.61 19.17
CA LYS A 67 12.74 -9.31 20.32
C LYS A 67 12.04 -10.60 20.73
N GLN A 68 10.76 -10.75 20.38
CA GLN A 68 9.93 -11.90 20.78
C GLN A 68 10.14 -13.15 19.91
N LEU A 69 11.19 -13.18 19.09
CA LEU A 69 11.57 -14.26 18.17
C LEU A 69 13.03 -14.64 18.40
#